data_AF-A0A4R3K6E3-F1
#
_entry.id   AF-A0A4R3K6E3-F1
#
_cell.length_a   1.000
_cell.length_b   1.000
_cell.length_c   1.000
_cell.angle_alpha   90.00
_cell.angle_beta   90.00
_cell.angle_gamma   90.00
#
_symmetry.space_group_name_H-M   'P 1'
#
loop_
_entity.id
_entity.type
_entity.pdbx_description
1 polymer ?
#
loop_
_entity_poly.entity_id
_entity_poly.type
_entity_poly.pdbx_seq_one_letter_code
_entity_poly.pdbx_strand_id
1 'polypeptide(L)'
;MKGNANIIRPYYSEKCPVIKALEILGGKWRLAIIWELSHYKSLRYNELKRHIDGITNIMLTRSLQVLEQHHLINRTDYGQIPPHVEYSITADCQALLPALEIINEWGKTRIEVHRAQS
;
A
#
# COMPACT_ATOMS: atom_id res chain seq x y z
N MET A 1 0.99 47.67 -22.56
CA MET A 1 1.02 46.29 -23.11
C MET A 1 1.50 45.36 -22.00
N LYS A 2 0.59 44.73 -21.26
CA LYS A 2 0.96 43.79 -20.20
C LYS A 2 1.24 42.43 -20.86
N GLY A 3 2.51 42.02 -20.87
CA GLY A 3 2.92 40.70 -21.32
C GLY A 3 2.23 39.65 -20.44
N ASN A 4 1.38 38.84 -21.06
CA ASN A 4 0.74 37.70 -20.41
C ASN A 4 1.80 36.61 -20.27
N ALA A 5 2.59 36.67 -19.19
CA ALA A 5 3.51 35.60 -18.84
C ALA A 5 2.65 34.37 -18.49
N ASN A 6 2.62 33.41 -19.40
CA ASN A 6 2.01 32.11 -19.19
C ASN A 6 2.84 31.39 -18.09
N ILE A 7 2.47 31.58 -16.83
CA ILE A 7 3.19 30.98 -15.70
C ILE A 7 2.94 29.47 -15.77
N ILE A 8 3.88 28.73 -16.34
CA ILE A 8 3.92 27.27 -16.24
C ILE A 8 4.15 26.95 -14.77
N ARG A 9 3.08 26.62 -14.04
CA ARG A 9 3.22 26.02 -12.72
C ARG A 9 3.69 24.59 -12.92
N PRO A 10 4.83 24.16 -12.36
CA PRO A 10 5.26 22.77 -12.46
C PRO A 10 4.19 21.89 -11.81
N TYR A 11 3.60 21.01 -12.61
CA TYR A 11 2.58 20.04 -12.16
C TYR A 11 3.16 19.04 -11.15
N TYR A 12 4.48 18.81 -11.25
CA TYR A 12 5.27 18.04 -10.30
C TYR A 12 5.96 18.98 -9.32
N SER A 13 5.38 19.16 -8.14
CA SER A 13 6.00 19.90 -7.04
C SER A 13 5.97 19.06 -5.77
N GLU A 14 6.85 19.35 -4.80
CA GLU A 14 6.89 18.69 -3.49
C GLU A 14 5.56 18.76 -2.71
N LYS A 15 4.63 19.64 -3.15
CA LYS A 15 3.30 19.79 -2.57
C LYS A 15 2.22 18.94 -3.27
N CYS A 16 2.57 18.12 -4.26
CA CYS A 16 1.60 17.28 -4.97
C CYS A 16 1.10 16.15 -4.06
N PRO A 17 -0.20 16.12 -3.70
CA PRO A 17 -0.75 15.10 -2.80
C PRO A 17 -0.62 13.67 -3.35
N VAL A 18 -0.68 13.52 -4.68
CA VAL A 18 -0.48 12.22 -5.34
C VAL A 18 0.94 11.71 -5.12
N ILE A 19 1.95 12.58 -5.23
CA ILE A 19 3.35 12.20 -4.97
C ILE A 19 3.51 11.84 -3.50
N LYS A 20 2.90 12.60 -2.60
CA LYS A 20 2.93 12.25 -1.17
C LYS A 20 2.32 10.88 -0.88
N ALA A 21 1.18 10.57 -1.49
CA ALA A 21 0.55 9.26 -1.36
C ALA A 21 1.47 8.15 -1.91
N LEU A 22 2.10 8.35 -3.07
CA LEU A 22 3.03 7.39 -3.65
C LEU A 22 4.33 7.22 -2.84
N GLU A 23 4.80 8.24 -2.11
CA GLU A 23 5.92 8.08 -1.18
C GLU A 23 5.56 7.15 0.00
N ILE A 24 4.33 7.29 0.50
CA ILE A 24 3.81 6.51 1.65
C ILE A 24 3.44 5.08 1.23
N LEU A 25 2.83 4.92 0.07
CA LEU A 25 2.31 3.64 -0.42
C LEU A 25 3.30 2.89 -1.30
N GLY A 26 4.21 3.61 -1.95
CA GLY A 26 5.12 3.07 -2.94
C GLY A 26 6.15 2.10 -2.39
N GLY A 27 7.08 1.65 -3.21
CA GLY A 27 8.00 0.58 -2.83
C GLY A 27 7.36 -0.81 -2.92
N LYS A 28 8.21 -1.84 -2.96
CA LYS A 28 7.85 -3.16 -3.47
C LYS A 28 6.69 -3.86 -2.74
N TRP A 29 6.53 -3.61 -1.43
CA TRP A 29 5.70 -4.47 -0.58
C TRP A 29 4.50 -3.78 0.09
N ARG A 30 4.51 -2.45 0.24
CA ARG A 30 3.50 -1.75 1.05
C ARG A 30 2.09 -1.88 0.44
N LEU A 31 1.96 -1.68 -0.87
CA LEU A 31 0.69 -1.91 -1.58
C LEU A 31 0.22 -3.37 -1.50
N ALA A 32 1.14 -4.34 -1.65
CA ALA A 32 0.80 -5.76 -1.53
C ALA A 32 0.29 -6.10 -0.12
N ILE A 33 0.89 -5.53 0.93
CA ILE A 33 0.44 -5.71 2.31
C ILE A 33 -0.95 -5.12 2.54
N ILE A 34 -1.19 -3.88 2.08
CA ILE A 34 -2.51 -3.23 2.23
C ILE A 34 -3.58 -4.03 1.48
N TRP A 35 -3.28 -4.39 0.23
CA TRP A 35 -4.17 -5.18 -0.60
C TRP A 35 -4.48 -6.52 0.05
N GLU A 36 -3.49 -7.22 0.57
CA GLU A 36 -3.72 -8.49 1.22
C GLU A 36 -4.59 -8.33 2.48
N LEU A 37 -4.24 -7.38 3.36
CA LEU A 37 -4.99 -7.12 4.59
C LEU A 37 -6.43 -6.65 4.33
N SER A 38 -6.76 -6.07 3.18
CA SER A 38 -8.13 -5.64 2.87
C SER A 38 -9.11 -6.80 2.66
N HIS A 39 -8.60 -8.02 2.39
CA HIS A 39 -9.43 -9.21 2.19
C HIS A 39 -9.77 -9.93 3.50
N TYR A 40 -9.18 -9.52 4.62
CA TYR A 40 -9.32 -10.18 5.91
C TYR A 40 -9.72 -9.18 6.99
N LYS A 41 -10.37 -9.66 8.05
CA LYS A 41 -10.61 -8.84 9.24
C LYS A 41 -9.28 -8.45 9.90
N SER A 42 -8.37 -9.42 10.02
CA SER A 42 -7.02 -9.27 10.54
C SER A 42 -6.19 -10.50 10.14
N LEU A 43 -4.86 -10.37 10.14
CA LEU A 43 -3.91 -11.48 9.90
C LEU A 43 -2.76 -11.44 10.90
N ARG A 44 -2.27 -12.61 11.32
CA ARG A 44 -1.02 -12.72 12.08
C ARG A 44 0.18 -12.46 11.17
N TYR A 45 1.32 -12.07 11.76
CA TYR A 45 2.55 -11.80 11.01
C TYR A 45 2.94 -12.93 10.03
N ASN A 46 2.93 -14.18 10.50
CA ASN A 46 3.33 -15.33 9.68
C ASN A 46 2.26 -15.74 8.66
N GLU A 47 1.00 -15.36 8.84
CA GLU A 47 -0.05 -15.56 7.84
C GLU A 47 0.12 -14.55 6.72
N LEU A 48 0.21 -13.27 7.06
CA LEU A 48 0.47 -12.19 6.11
C LEU A 48 1.76 -12.44 5.31
N LYS A 49 2.84 -12.87 5.96
CA LYS A 49 4.08 -13.22 5.27
C LYS A 49 3.89 -14.32 4.22
N ARG A 50 3.09 -15.35 4.53
CA ARG A 50 2.85 -16.48 3.61
C ARG A 50 2.02 -16.08 2.40
N HIS A 51 1.19 -15.05 2.52
CA HIS A 51 0.38 -14.55 1.42
C HIS A 51 1.19 -13.68 0.43
N ILE A 52 2.33 -13.13 0.87
CA ILE A 52 3.15 -12.23 0.07
C ILE A 52 4.44 -12.94 -0.34
N ASP A 53 4.42 -13.55 -1.52
CA ASP A 53 5.56 -14.31 -2.02
C ASP A 53 6.84 -13.46 -2.13
N GLY A 54 7.96 -14.05 -1.72
CA GLY A 54 9.28 -13.43 -1.77
C GLY A 54 9.56 -12.32 -0.74
N ILE A 55 8.63 -11.97 0.15
CA ILE A 55 8.90 -10.97 1.19
C ILE A 55 9.77 -11.55 2.31
N THR A 56 10.86 -10.86 2.65
CA THR A 56 11.72 -11.23 3.78
C THR A 56 11.14 -10.71 5.09
N ASN A 57 11.51 -11.31 6.23
CA ASN A 57 11.09 -10.82 7.55
C ASN A 57 11.47 -9.34 7.75
N ILE A 58 12.70 -8.95 7.36
CA ILE A 58 13.19 -7.57 7.49
C ILE A 58 12.30 -6.62 6.68
N MET A 59 11.96 -6.99 5.45
CA MET A 59 11.15 -6.13 4.58
C MET A 59 9.69 -6.05 5.04
N LEU A 60 9.12 -7.16 5.53
CA LEU A 60 7.77 -7.16 6.10
C LEU A 60 7.71 -6.28 7.34
N THR A 61 8.63 -6.44 8.29
CA THR A 61 8.68 -5.63 9.52
C THR A 61 8.82 -4.15 9.20
N ARG A 62 9.74 -3.77 8.31
CA ARG A 62 9.92 -2.37 7.90
C ARG A 62 8.67 -1.80 7.22
N SER A 63 8.03 -2.58 6.37
CA SER A 63 6.83 -2.14 5.66
C SER A 63 5.66 -1.95 6.62
N LEU A 64 5.44 -2.89 7.55
CA LEU A 64 4.43 -2.78 8.60
C LEU A 64 4.67 -1.56 9.48
N GLN A 65 5.91 -1.32 9.91
CA GLN A 65 6.27 -0.15 10.71
C GLN A 65 5.93 1.17 10.01
N VAL A 66 6.25 1.30 8.72
CA VAL A 66 5.91 2.50 7.94
C VAL A 66 4.40 2.66 7.78
N LEU A 67 3.68 1.58 7.49
CA LEU A 67 2.22 1.62 7.35
C LEU A 67 1.53 1.98 8.67
N GLU A 68 2.03 1.47 9.80
CA GLU A 68 1.54 1.80 11.14
C GLU A 68 1.82 3.27 11.49
N GLN A 69 3.03 3.76 11.20
CA GLN A 69 3.42 5.17 11.39
C GLN A 69 2.54 6.15 10.59
N HIS A 70 2.04 5.72 9.42
CA HIS A 70 1.12 6.49 8.60
C HIS A 70 -0.36 6.20 8.90
N HIS A 71 -0.66 5.46 9.98
CA HIS A 71 -2.02 5.11 10.39
C HIS A 71 -2.84 4.38 9.31
N LEU A 72 -2.17 3.61 8.45
CA LEU A 72 -2.82 2.81 7.41
C LEU A 72 -3.16 1.40 7.88
N ILE A 73 -2.46 0.91 8.90
CA ILE A 73 -2.75 -0.38 9.56
C ILE A 73 -2.77 -0.23 11.07
N ASN A 74 -3.53 -1.12 11.72
CA ASN A 74 -3.50 -1.32 13.17
C ASN A 74 -2.66 -2.55 13.50
N ARG A 75 -1.88 -2.49 14.58
CA ARG A 75 -1.23 -3.64 15.21
C ARG A 75 -1.91 -3.91 16.55
N THR A 76 -2.55 -5.06 16.68
CA THR A 76 -3.22 -5.47 17.93
C THR A 76 -2.44 -6.58 18.59
N ASP A 77 -1.99 -6.36 19.82
CA ASP A 77 -1.40 -7.40 20.67
C ASP A 77 -2.49 -7.97 21.58
N TYR A 78 -2.76 -9.27 21.46
CA TYR A 78 -3.84 -9.91 22.21
C TYR A 78 -3.40 -10.39 23.60
N GLY A 79 -2.10 -10.36 23.93
CA GLY A 79 -1.61 -10.66 25.29
C GLY A 79 -1.97 -12.05 25.86
N GLN A 80 -2.54 -12.94 25.05
CA GLN A 80 -2.98 -14.28 25.47
C GLN A 80 -1.82 -15.30 25.40
N ILE A 81 -2.05 -16.54 25.84
CA ILE A 81 -1.09 -17.64 25.67
C ILE A 81 -1.59 -18.60 24.58
N PRO A 82 -0.83 -18.85 23.50
CA PRO A 82 0.44 -18.20 23.15
C PRO A 82 0.24 -16.74 22.69
N PRO A 83 1.20 -15.84 22.98
CA PRO A 83 1.11 -14.45 22.59
C PRO A 83 1.14 -14.33 21.07
N HIS A 84 0.26 -13.50 20.53
CA HIS A 84 0.25 -13.23 19.10
C HIS A 84 -0.22 -11.80 18.83
N VAL A 85 0.21 -11.32 17.67
CA VAL A 85 -0.11 -10.00 17.16
C VAL A 85 -0.81 -10.17 15.83
N GLU A 86 -1.82 -9.34 15.61
CA GLU A 86 -2.55 -9.29 14.36
C GLU A 86 -2.51 -7.88 13.77
N TYR A 87 -2.59 -7.84 12.44
CA TYR A 87 -2.59 -6.63 11.65
C TYR A 87 -3.90 -6.52 10.89
N SER A 88 -4.45 -5.32 10.80
CA SER A 88 -5.64 -5.01 10.00
C SER A 88 -5.52 -3.61 9.38
N ILE A 89 -6.23 -3.34 8.30
CA ILE A 89 -6.28 -1.98 7.75
C ILE A 89 -7.09 -1.05 8.67
N THR A 90 -6.74 0.24 8.72
CA THR A 90 -7.54 1.25 9.42
C THR A 90 -8.76 1.67 8.60
N ALA A 91 -9.70 2.38 9.23
CA ALA A 91 -10.81 3.01 8.52
C ALA A 91 -10.34 4.06 7.49
N ASP A 92 -9.24 4.77 7.77
CA ASP A 92 -8.64 5.72 6.82
C ASP A 92 -8.09 4.98 5.58
N CYS A 93 -7.40 3.87 5.80
CA CYS A 93 -6.90 3.02 4.72
C CYS A 93 -8.04 2.40 3.89
N GLN A 94 -9.22 2.15 4.46
CA GLN A 94 -10.38 1.69 3.70
C GLN A 94 -10.82 2.70 2.62
N ALA A 95 -10.65 4.00 2.86
CA ALA A 95 -10.97 5.04 1.87
C ALA A 95 -10.06 5.00 0.64
N LEU A 96 -8.89 4.34 0.73
CA LEU A 96 -7.95 4.14 -0.38
C LEU A 96 -8.34 2.96 -1.28
N LEU A 97 -9.11 1.99 -0.78
CA LEU A 97 -9.41 0.74 -1.49
C LEU A 97 -10.06 0.94 -2.87
N PRO A 98 -11.01 1.88 -3.07
CA PRO A 98 -11.58 2.12 -4.40
C PRO A 98 -10.52 2.54 -5.43
N ALA A 99 -9.50 3.31 -5.03
CA ALA A 99 -8.40 3.68 -5.92
C ALA A 99 -7.50 2.48 -6.22
N LEU A 100 -7.25 1.61 -5.24
CA LEU A 100 -6.49 0.38 -5.46
C LEU A 100 -7.22 -0.58 -6.40
N GLU A 101 -8.55 -0.65 -6.34
CA GLU A 101 -9.34 -1.47 -7.27
C GLU A 101 -9.20 -0.98 -8.71
N ILE A 102 -9.23 0.34 -8.94
CA ILE A 102 -8.98 0.91 -10.27
C ILE A 102 -7.59 0.53 -10.77
N ILE A 103 -6.58 0.60 -9.90
CA ILE A 103 -5.20 0.18 -10.23
C ILE A 103 -5.14 -1.32 -10.52
N ASN A 104 -5.85 -2.15 -9.74
CA ASN A 104 -5.94 -3.60 -9.91
C ASN A 104 -6.52 -3.96 -11.27
N GLU A 105 -7.67 -3.39 -11.64
CA GLU A 105 -8.31 -3.61 -12.94
C GLU A 105 -7.39 -3.20 -14.10
N TRP A 106 -6.77 -2.03 -14.00
CA TRP A 106 -5.77 -1.59 -14.99
C TRP A 106 -4.54 -2.51 -15.04
N GLY A 107 -4.14 -3.10 -13.90
CA GLY A 107 -3.04 -4.04 -13.79
C GLY A 107 -3.36 -5.38 -14.48
N LYS A 108 -4.58 -5.89 -14.32
CA LYS A 108 -5.05 -7.13 -14.97
C LYS A 108 -4.87 -7.08 -16.49
N THR A 109 -5.15 -5.94 -17.12
CA THR A 109 -4.98 -5.77 -18.58
C THR A 109 -3.53 -5.85 -19.06
N ARG A 110 -2.53 -5.89 -18.17
CA ARG A 110 -1.10 -5.95 -18.50
C ARG A 110 -0.45 -7.28 -18.17
N ILE A 111 -0.96 -7.97 -17.14
CA ILE A 111 -0.51 -9.31 -16.77
C ILE A 111 -0.85 -10.31 -17.88
N GLU A 112 -2.02 -10.15 -18.53
CA GLU A 112 -2.45 -11.00 -19.63
C GLU A 112 -1.59 -10.85 -20.90
N VAL A 113 -1.08 -9.64 -21.16
CA VAL A 113 -0.23 -9.36 -22.34
C VAL A 113 1.11 -10.11 -22.28
N HIS A 114 1.61 -10.44 -21.09
CA HIS A 114 2.88 -11.16 -20.93
C HIS A 114 2.80 -12.69 -21.08
N ARG A 115 1.60 -13.30 -21.03
CA ARG A 115 1.45 -14.76 -21.17
C ARG A 115 1.26 -15.21 -22.63
N ALA A 116 0.99 -14.30 -23.56
CA ALA A 116 0.75 -14.60 -24.96
C ALA A 116 2.03 -14.50 -25.85
N GLN A 117 3.21 -14.38 -25.25
CA GLN A 117 4.50 -14.26 -25.96
C GLN A 117 5.58 -15.21 -25.41
N SER A 118 5.20 -16.30 -24.73
CA SER A 118 6.11 -17.38 -24.31
C SER A 118 5.61 -18.73 -24.78
#